data_AF-A0A835YVU6-F1
#
_entry.id   AF-A0A835YVU6-F1
#
_cell.length_a   1.000
_cell.length_b   1.000
_cell.length_c   1.000
_cell.angle_alpha   90.00
_cell.angle_beta   90.00
_cell.angle_gamma   90.00
#
_symmetry.space_group_name_H-M   'P 1'
#
loop_
_entity.id
_entity.type
_entity.pdbx_description
1 polymer ?
#
loop_
_entity_poly.entity_id
_entity_poly.type
_entity_poly.pdbx_seq_one_letter_code
_entity_poly.pdbx_strand_id
1 'polypeptide(L)'
;MSCVLLLHLQAPALFISALVEILGGLNNDIVSWTASGKGFIIKDSDRFANEILQRHFKHNRLSSFQRQLNLYGFRKVRYTRP
;
A
#
# COMPACT_ATOMS: atom_id res chain seq x y z
N MET A 1 -10.13 5.03 -25.15
CA MET A 1 -10.41 3.76 -24.44
C MET A 1 -9.63 2.62 -25.09
N SER A 2 -8.32 2.56 -24.87
CA SER A 2 -7.47 1.48 -25.36
C SER A 2 -6.23 1.42 -24.46
N CYS A 3 -5.77 0.21 -24.13
CA CYS A 3 -4.45 -0.04 -23.52
C CYS A 3 -4.29 0.18 -21.98
N VAL A 4 -5.13 -0.47 -21.15
CA VAL A 4 -4.85 -0.64 -19.69
C VAL A 4 -4.57 -2.10 -19.31
N LEU A 5 -4.79 -3.06 -20.22
CA LEU A 5 -4.62 -4.49 -19.92
C LEU A 5 -3.19 -5.02 -20.13
N LEU A 6 -2.24 -4.23 -20.64
CA LEU A 6 -0.90 -4.73 -21.00
C LEU A 6 0.31 -4.18 -20.22
N LEU A 7 0.17 -3.20 -19.31
CA LEU A 7 1.37 -2.51 -18.78
C LEU A 7 1.83 -2.83 -17.35
N HIS A 8 1.14 -3.58 -16.50
CA HIS A 8 1.73 -3.89 -15.18
C HIS A 8 1.30 -5.26 -14.66
N LEU A 9 1.73 -6.32 -15.35
CA LEU A 9 2.21 -7.50 -14.64
C LEU A 9 3.53 -7.12 -13.95
N GLN A 10 3.50 -6.18 -12.99
CA GLN A 10 4.51 -6.19 -11.94
C GLN A 10 4.24 -7.52 -11.26
N ALA A 11 5.13 -8.49 -11.49
CA ALA A 11 4.98 -9.85 -11.01
C ALA A 11 4.37 -9.81 -9.61
N PRO A 12 3.30 -10.57 -9.32
CA PRO A 12 2.61 -10.45 -8.04
C PRO A 12 3.53 -10.63 -6.82
N ALA A 13 4.73 -11.19 -7.02
CA ALA A 13 5.83 -11.20 -6.06
C ALA A 13 6.33 -9.80 -5.63
N LEU A 14 6.46 -8.83 -6.54
CA LEU A 14 7.10 -7.53 -6.25
C LEU A 14 6.26 -6.65 -5.31
N PHE A 15 4.94 -6.63 -5.48
CA PHE A 15 4.08 -5.83 -4.60
C PHE A 15 4.09 -6.35 -3.17
N ILE A 16 3.96 -7.67 -2.97
CA ILE A 16 3.95 -8.26 -1.63
C ILE A 16 5.31 -8.10 -0.95
N SER A 17 6.41 -8.32 -1.67
CA SER A 17 7.75 -8.05 -1.13
C SER A 17 7.92 -6.59 -0.70
N ALA A 18 7.52 -5.64 -1.54
CA ALA A 18 7.56 -4.22 -1.19
C ALA A 18 6.65 -3.90 0.00
N LEU A 19 5.45 -4.50 0.08
CA LEU A 19 4.53 -4.31 1.20
C LEU A 19 5.13 -4.81 2.53
N VAL A 20 5.76 -5.98 2.51
CA VAL A 20 6.44 -6.53 3.70
C VAL A 20 7.61 -5.64 4.12
N GLU A 21 8.40 -5.15 3.16
CA GLU A 21 9.50 -4.22 3.43
C GLU A 21 9.02 -2.90 4.02
N ILE A 22 8.00 -2.27 3.42
CA ILE A 22 7.40 -1.02 3.88
C ILE A 22 6.89 -1.16 5.32
N LEU A 23 6.22 -2.27 5.63
CA LEU A 23 5.62 -2.53 6.94
C LEU A 23 6.61 -3.09 7.97
N GLY A 24 7.76 -3.61 7.53
CA GLY A 24 8.88 -4.05 8.37
C GLY A 24 9.89 -2.95 8.71
N GLY A 25 9.86 -1.82 7.98
CA GLY A 25 10.73 -0.68 8.22
C GLY A 25 10.36 0.17 9.44
N LEU A 26 11.23 1.14 9.77
CA LEU A 26 11.05 2.08 10.89
C LEU A 26 10.07 3.25 10.58
N ASN A 27 9.05 3.02 9.76
CA ASN A 27 8.11 4.06 9.30
C ASN A 27 6.87 4.18 10.19
N ASN A 28 6.97 3.83 11.49
CA ASN A 28 5.84 3.66 12.39
C ASN A 28 4.97 4.92 12.57
N ASP A 29 5.50 6.11 12.31
CA ASP A 29 4.80 7.39 12.32
C ASP A 29 3.95 7.61 11.06
N ILE A 30 4.34 7.03 9.93
CA ILE A 30 3.65 7.14 8.63
C ILE A 30 2.70 5.95 8.38
N VAL A 31 3.20 4.73 8.62
CA VAL A 31 2.46 3.47 8.40
C VAL A 31 2.89 2.43 9.43
N SER A 32 1.95 1.69 9.99
CA SER A 32 2.29 0.63 10.95
C SER A 32 1.30 -0.52 10.92
N TRP A 33 1.73 -1.70 11.36
CA TRP A 33 0.81 -2.77 11.69
C TRP A 33 -0.17 -2.34 12.79
N THR A 34 -1.39 -2.88 12.72
CA THR A 34 -2.35 -2.84 13.83
C THR A 34 -1.86 -3.72 14.97
N ALA A 35 -2.30 -3.45 16.20
CA ALA A 35 -1.93 -4.26 17.37
C ALA A 35 -2.32 -5.75 17.24
N SER A 36 -3.35 -6.05 16.45
CA SER A 36 -3.78 -7.43 16.18
C SER A 36 -2.93 -8.13 15.10
N GLY A 37 -2.07 -7.41 14.38
CA GLY A 37 -1.29 -7.92 13.25
C GLY A 37 -2.12 -8.27 12.01
N LYS A 38 -3.44 -8.07 12.03
CA LYS A 38 -4.36 -8.49 10.95
C LYS A 38 -4.50 -7.47 9.82
N GLY A 39 -3.82 -6.34 9.94
CA GLY A 39 -3.83 -5.26 8.95
C GLY A 39 -2.90 -4.14 9.38
N PHE A 40 -2.82 -3.10 8.56
CA PHE A 40 -1.98 -1.93 8.81
C PHE A 40 -2.78 -0.64 8.67
N ILE A 41 -2.25 0.42 9.26
CA ILE A 41 -2.83 1.75 9.27
C ILE A 41 -1.83 2.70 8.60
N ILE A 42 -2.30 3.45 7.59
CA ILE A 42 -1.59 4.61 7.07
C ILE A 42 -2.04 5.81 7.92
N LYS A 43 -1.13 6.36 8.70
CA LYS A 43 -1.36 7.46 9.64
C LYS A 43 -1.29 8.82 8.95
N ASP A 44 -0.36 8.96 8.00
CA ASP A 44 -0.18 10.14 7.18
C ASP A 44 -0.15 9.72 5.70
N SER A 45 -1.22 10.03 4.97
CA SER A 45 -1.35 9.63 3.57
C SER A 45 -0.41 10.38 2.64
N ASP A 46 -0.09 11.64 2.94
CA ASP A 46 0.71 12.49 2.08
C ASP A 46 2.20 12.14 2.21
N ARG A 47 2.66 11.92 3.44
CA ARG A 47 4.02 11.39 3.69
C ARG A 47 4.16 9.98 3.15
N PHE A 48 3.14 9.12 3.30
CA PHE A 48 3.18 7.78 2.71
C PHE A 48 3.32 7.82 1.18
N ALA A 49 2.55 8.68 0.52
CA ALA A 49 2.63 8.84 -0.93
C ALA A 49 4.02 9.33 -1.37
N ASN A 50 4.53 10.39 -0.76
CA ASN A 50 5.73 11.07 -1.24
C ASN A 50 7.03 10.46 -0.74
N GLU A 51 7.07 9.94 0.48
CA GLU A 51 8.30 9.40 1.08
C GLU A 51 8.44 7.89 0.86
N ILE A 52 7.33 7.14 0.90
CA ILE A 52 7.37 5.67 0.85
C ILE A 52 7.05 5.17 -0.56
N LEU A 53 5.90 5.54 -1.13
CA LEU A 53 5.52 5.01 -2.44
C LEU A 53 6.51 5.41 -3.55
N GLN A 54 7.08 6.62 -3.52
CA GLN A 54 8.10 7.02 -4.49
C GLN A 54 9.40 6.19 -4.40
N ARG A 55 9.73 5.65 -3.22
CA ARG A 55 10.94 4.82 -3.02
C ARG A 55 10.74 3.39 -3.51
N HIS A 56 9.56 2.82 -3.31
CA HIS A 56 9.28 1.42 -3.66
C HIS A 56 8.60 1.25 -5.04
N PHE A 57 7.96 2.29 -5.56
CA PHE A 57 7.23 2.28 -6.82
C PHE A 57 7.60 3.48 -7.69
N LYS A 58 7.40 3.37 -9.01
CA LYS A 58 7.64 4.46 -9.97
C LYS A 58 6.56 5.57 -9.92
N HIS A 59 5.74 5.61 -8.87
CA HIS A 59 4.66 6.58 -8.69
C HIS A 59 4.34 6.78 -7.21
N ASN A 60 3.83 7.96 -6.84
CA ASN A 60 3.29 8.26 -5.50
C ASN A 60 1.76 8.11 -5.40
N ARG A 61 1.11 7.48 -6.38
CA ARG A 61 -0.35 7.41 -6.43
C ARG A 61 -0.91 6.40 -5.44
N LEU A 62 -1.51 6.90 -4.36
CA LEU A 62 -2.24 6.09 -3.38
C LEU A 62 -3.35 5.24 -4.00
N SER A 63 -4.04 5.75 -5.02
CA SER A 63 -5.12 5.00 -5.70
C SER A 63 -4.60 3.74 -6.40
N SER A 64 -3.41 3.80 -7.00
CA SER A 64 -2.74 2.63 -7.60
C SER A 64 -2.38 1.61 -6.53
N PHE A 65 -1.84 2.07 -5.40
CA PHE A 65 -1.50 1.21 -4.26
C PHE A 65 -2.75 0.53 -3.67
N GLN A 66 -3.84 1.28 -3.49
CA GLN A 66 -5.14 0.73 -3.06
C GLN A 66 -5.71 -0.29 -4.04
N ARG A 67 -5.55 -0.06 -5.35
CA ARG A 67 -5.95 -1.04 -6.36
C ARG A 67 -5.15 -2.33 -6.24
N GLN A 68 -3.84 -2.25 -6.04
CA GLN A 68 -3.01 -3.43 -5.81
C GLN A 68 -3.48 -4.17 -4.54
N LEU A 69 -3.66 -3.47 -3.41
CA LEU A 69 -4.23 -4.05 -2.19
C LEU A 69 -5.55 -4.81 -2.45
N ASN A 70 -6.47 -4.20 -3.20
CA ASN A 70 -7.75 -4.82 -3.53
C ASN A 70 -7.59 -6.12 -4.34
N LEU A 71 -6.59 -6.20 -5.23
CA LEU A 71 -6.30 -7.41 -6.02
C LEU A 71 -5.79 -8.56 -5.13
N TYR A 72 -5.05 -8.26 -4.06
CA TYR A 72 -4.61 -9.26 -3.08
C TYR A 72 -5.63 -9.52 -1.97
N GLY A 73 -6.85 -9.00 -2.09
CA GLY A 73 -7.94 -9.27 -1.15
C GLY A 73 -7.93 -8.39 0.10
N PHE A 74 -7.02 -7.41 0.22
CA PHE A 74 -7.11 -6.41 1.28
C PHE A 74 -8.37 -5.56 1.10
N ARG A 75 -8.96 -5.14 2.21
CA ARG A 75 -10.15 -4.28 2.22
C ARG A 75 -9.93 -3.12 3.18
N LYS A 76 -10.35 -1.93 2.78
CA LYS A 76 -10.35 -0.76 3.65
C LYS A 76 -11.41 -0.94 4.74
N VAL A 77 -10.97 -1.05 5.99
CA VAL A 77 -11.86 -1.06 7.16
C VAL A 77 -12.10 0.39 7.57
N ARG A 78 -13.36 0.81 7.69
CA ARG A 78 -13.69 2.06 8.39
C ARG A 78 -13.71 1.75 9.88
N TYR A 79 -12.88 2.45 10.65
CA TYR A 79 -13.09 2.52 12.09
C TYR A 79 -14.36 3.34 12.33
N THR A 80 -15.51 2.68 12.37
CA THR A 80 -16.69 3.26 13.00
C THR A 80 -16.38 3.25 14.49
N ARG A 81 -16.27 4.44 15.12
CA ARG A 81 -16.30 4.51 16.59
C ARG A 81 -17.58 3.79 17.04
N PRO A 82 -17.49 2.81 17.96
CA PRO A 82 -18.70 2.23 18.54
C PRO A 82 -19.55 3.30 19.22
#